data_AF-A0AAD7A9B0-F1
#
_entry.id   AF-A0AAD7A9B0-F1
#
_cell.length_a   1.000
_cell.length_b   1.000
_cell.length_c   1.000
_cell.angle_alpha   90.00
_cell.angle_beta   90.00
_cell.angle_gamma   90.00
#
_symmetry.space_group_name_H-M   'P 1'
#
loop_
_entity.id
_entity.type
_entity.pdbx_description
1 polymer ?
#
loop_
_entity_poly.entity_id
_entity_poly.type
_entity_poly.pdbx_seq_one_letter_code
_entity_poly.pdbx_strand_id
1 'polypeptide(L)' 'RGTLSPTVIKMLQILKFIYRNGPIDFTERWIATEEELSVIDVDPQILGELLAAGRIEELVHLLN' A
#
# COMPACT_ATOMS: atom_id res chain seq x y z
N ARG A 1 19.95 9.67 -25.51
CA ARG A 1 19.32 10.19 -24.27
C ARG A 1 17.81 10.05 -24.46
N GLY A 2 17.19 9.02 -23.88
CA GLY A 2 15.75 8.81 -24.00
C GLY A 2 15.01 9.75 -23.05
N THR A 3 14.08 10.53 -23.58
CA THR A 3 13.17 11.34 -22.76
C THR A 3 12.18 10.39 -22.10
N LEU A 4 12.31 10.20 -20.78
CA LEU A 4 11.30 9.48 -20.00
C LEU A 4 9.96 10.19 -20.16
N SER A 5 8.89 9.42 -20.30
CA SER A 5 7.56 10.00 -20.40
C SER A 5 7.20 10.73 -19.09
N PRO A 6 6.38 11.78 -19.14
CA PRO A 6 5.93 12.49 -17.94
C PRO A 6 5.31 11.57 -16.88
N THR A 7 4.63 10.50 -17.32
CA THR A 7 4.05 9.48 -16.45
C THR A 7 5.12 8.72 -15.66
N VAL A 8 6.20 8.31 -16.32
CA VAL A 8 7.31 7.61 -15.67
C VAL A 8 7.99 8.52 -14.65
N ILE A 9 8.15 9.80 -14.96
CA ILE A 9 8.72 10.79 -14.02
C ILE A 9 7.87 10.91 -12.76
N LYS A 10 6.53 10.97 -12.89
CA LYS A 10 5.62 11.01 -11.72
C LYS A 10 5.73 9.76 -10.86
N MET A 11 5.78 8.58 -11.48
CA MET A 11 5.97 7.32 -10.77
C MET A 11 7.29 7.31 -9.99
N LEU A 12 8.38 7.76 -10.59
CA LEU A 12 9.68 7.86 -9.94
C LEU A 12 9.68 8.86 -8.76
N GLN A 13 8.93 9.95 -8.86
CA GLN A 13 8.78 10.92 -7.77
C GLN A 13 8.01 10.34 -6.58
N ILE A 14 6.96 9.56 -6.82
CA ILE A 14 6.20 8.84 -5.78
C ILE A 14 7.12 7.84 -5.08
N LEU A 15 7.84 7.02 -5.84
CA LEU A 15 8.79 6.05 -5.29
C LEU A 15 9.88 6.76 -4.45
N LYS A 16 10.45 7.85 -4.95
CA LYS A 16 11.42 8.66 -4.20
C LYS A 16 10.85 9.16 -2.87
N PHE A 17 9.59 9.57 -2.83
CA PHE A 17 8.94 10.04 -1.62
C PHE A 17 8.73 8.90 -0.61
N ILE A 18 8.22 7.75 -1.08
CA ILE A 18 7.98 6.56 -0.27
C ILE A 18 9.28 6.05 0.36
N TYR A 19 10.35 5.97 -0.43
CA TYR A 19 11.65 5.43 0.00
C TYR A 19 12.63 6.52 0.48
N ARG A 20 12.13 7.70 0.88
CA ARG A 20 12.97 8.81 1.36
C ARG A 20 13.86 8.45 2.55
N ASN A 21 13.46 7.48 3.36
CA ASN A 21 14.06 7.18 4.66
C ASN A 21 15.26 6.21 4.60
N GLY A 22 15.74 5.81 3.42
CA GLY A 22 16.92 4.96 3.29
C GLY A 22 17.20 4.54 1.84
N PRO A 23 18.30 3.80 1.58
CA PRO A 23 18.50 3.13 0.30
C PRO A 23 17.28 2.30 -0.05
N ILE A 24 16.88 2.29 -1.33
CA ILE A 24 15.91 1.32 -1.82
C ILE A 24 16.56 -0.05 -1.65
N ASP A 25 16.11 -0.78 -0.64
CA ASP A 25 16.49 -2.16 -0.44
C ASP A 25 15.77 -3.01 -1.50
N PHE A 26 16.50 -3.37 -2.55
CA PHE A 26 16.01 -4.20 -3.64
C PHE A 26 15.99 -5.69 -3.28
N THR A 27 16.40 -6.04 -2.06
CA THR A 27 16.69 -7.42 -1.67
C THR A 27 15.79 -7.94 -0.56
N GLU A 28 15.36 -7.12 0.40
CA GLU A 28 14.71 -7.66 1.61
C GLU A 28 13.21 -7.34 1.76
N ARG A 29 12.61 -6.48 0.93
CA ARG A 29 11.22 -6.00 1.17
C ARG A 29 10.35 -5.79 -0.08
N TRP A 30 10.71 -6.42 -1.19
CA TRP A 30 9.92 -6.37 -2.44
C TRP A 30 9.09 -7.62 -2.68
N ILE A 31 9.40 -8.71 -1.97
CA ILE A 31 8.58 -9.92 -1.95
C ILE A 31 7.64 -9.73 -0.77
N ALA A 32 6.34 -9.65 -1.07
CA ALA A 32 5.32 -9.57 -0.04
C ALA A 32 5.46 -10.78 0.89
N THR A 33 5.37 -10.57 2.21
CA THR A 33 5.34 -11.69 3.15
C THR A 33 4.06 -12.50 2.96
N GLU A 34 4.04 -13.74 3.45
CA GLU A 34 2.82 -14.55 3.43
C GLU A 34 1.66 -13.87 4.18
N GLU A 35 1.98 -13.11 5.24
CA GLU A 35 1.00 -12.30 5.96
C GLU A 35 0.47 -11.14 5.11
N GLU A 36 1.32 -10.45 4.35
CA GLU A 36 0.94 -9.37 3.44
C GLU A 36 0.14 -9.88 2.22
N LEU A 37 0.30 -11.15 1.86
CA LEU A 37 -0.48 -11.84 0.82
C LEU A 37 -1.74 -12.51 1.36
N SER A 38 -1.96 -12.50 2.68
CA SER A 38 -3.13 -13.14 3.27
C SER A 38 -4.40 -12.40 2.85
N VAL A 39 -5.31 -13.13 2.22
CA VAL A 39 -6.62 -12.61 1.85
C VAL A 39 -7.53 -12.73 3.07
N ILE A 40 -7.86 -11.59 3.67
CA ILE A 40 -8.85 -11.54 4.75
C ILE A 40 -10.23 -11.61 4.09
N ASP A 41 -11.01 -12.65 4.40
CA ASP A 41 -12.37 -12.81 3.92
C ASP A 41 -13.30 -11.89 4.72
N VAL A 42 -13.44 -10.66 4.23
CA VAL A 42 -14.28 -9.62 4.82
C VAL A 42 -15.45 -9.32 3.90
N ASP A 43 -16.65 -9.26 4.46
CA ASP A 43 -17.83 -8.78 3.74
C ASP A 43 -17.61 -7.32 3.27
N PRO A 44 -17.63 -7.06 1.95
CA PRO A 44 -17.46 -5.72 1.40
C PRO A 44 -18.48 -4.70 1.89
N GLN A 45 -19.69 -5.13 2.27
CA GLN A 45 -20.71 -4.22 2.81
C GLN A 45 -20.30 -3.68 4.17
N ILE A 46 -19.85 -4.56 5.07
CA ILE A 46 -19.38 -4.18 6.41
C ILE A 46 -18.17 -3.26 6.31
N LEU A 47 -17.22 -3.58 5.42
CA LEU A 47 -16.06 -2.73 5.19
C LEU A 47 -16.46 -1.32 4.71
N GLY A 48 -17.41 -1.24 3.78
CA GLY A 48 -17.92 0.02 3.25
C GLY A 48 -18.62 0.87 4.30
N GLU A 49 -19.43 0.25 5.16
CA GLU A 49 -20.14 0.95 6.25
C GLU A 49 -19.17 1.51 7.28
N LEU A 50 -18.18 0.72 7.71
CA LEU A 50 -17.18 1.15 8.68
C LEU A 50 -16.28 2.26 8.15
N LEU A 51 -15.88 2.19 6.88
CA LEU A 51 -15.13 3.25 6.21
C LEU A 51 -15.95 4.54 6.07
N ALA A 52 -17.21 4.44 5.64
CA ALA A 52 -18.09 5.60 5.51
C ALA A 52 -18.39 6.26 6.86
N ALA A 53 -18.48 5.47 7.93
CA ALA A 53 -18.69 5.95 9.29
C ALA A 53 -17.42 6.45 9.99
N GLY A 54 -16.23 6.29 9.37
CA GLY A 54 -14.95 6.67 9.97
C GLY A 54 -14.56 5.86 11.21
N ARG A 55 -15.09 4.64 11.36
CA ARG A 55 -14.86 3.77 12.53
C ARG A 55 -13.55 3.00 12.39
N ILE A 56 -12.44 3.73 12.51
CA ILE A 56 -11.09 3.19 12.28
C ILE A 56 -10.71 2.11 13.29
N GLU A 57 -11.12 2.23 14.56
CA GLU A 57 -10.82 1.22 15.58
C GLU A 57 -11.48 -0.14 15.27
N GLU A 58 -12.73 -0.12 14.82
CA GLU A 58 -13.48 -1.32 14.42
C GLU A 58 -12.88 -1.95 13.16
N LEU A 59 -12.41 -1.12 12.21
CA LEU A 59 -11.66 -1.59 11.03
C LEU A 59 -10.35 -2.26 11.42
N VAL A 60 -9.60 -1.69 12.35
CA VAL A 60 -8.35 -2.28 12.84
C VAL A 60 -8.62 -3.59 13.56
N HIS A 61 -9.72 -3.72 14.31
CA HIS A 61 -10.08 -4.98 14.94
C HIS A 61 -10.49 -6.06 13.93
N LEU A 62 -11.12 -5.65 12.83
CA LEU A 62 -11.58 -6.56 11.78
C LEU A 62 -10.45 -7.03 10.84
N LEU A 63 -9.32 -6.33 10.84
CA LEU A 63 -8.13 -6.64 10.02
C LEU A 63 -7.00 -7.34 10.81
N ASN A 64 -7.17 -7.58 12.11
CA ASN A 64 -6.22 -8.30 12.98
C ASN A 64 -6.81 -9.65 13.43
#